data_AF-M3FXZ0-F1
#
_entry.id   AF-M3FXZ0-F1
#
_cell.length_a   1.000
_cell.length_b   1.000
_cell.length_c   1.000
_cell.angle_alpha   90.00
_cell.angle_beta   90.00
_cell.angle_gamma   90.00
#
_symmetry.space_group_name_H-M   'P 1'
#
loop_
_entity.id
_entity.type
_entity.pdbx_description
1 polymer ?
#
loop_
_entity_poly.entity_id
_entity_poly.type
_entity_poly.pdbx_seq_one_letter_code
_entity_poly.pdbx_strand_id
1 'polypeptide(L)'
;MLGGLFSSTTALIVLGVIRKELPFNKNYSFYNWDFYFLLFVGIGLSFTQAGQKITDPLFGKEKHTDAGRAFIWDSTFPLIEKNPFTGVGPGNYNREIGKSRIEHSEEYRELYYFYETTQRGHAHNDYFHLLAVFGIPSFLLFFY
;
A
#
# COMPACT_ATOMS: atom_id res chain seq x y z
N MET A 1 -7.69 15.80 4.00
CA MET A 1 -7.52 15.64 5.46
C MET A 1 -6.43 16.55 6.04
N LEU A 2 -5.22 16.65 5.44
CA LEU A 2 -4.12 17.49 5.94
C LEU A 2 -4.48 18.99 6.10
N GLY A 3 -5.21 19.57 5.15
CA GLY A 3 -5.63 20.98 5.24
C GLY A 3 -6.61 21.26 6.39
N GLY A 4 -7.47 20.29 6.74
CA GLY A 4 -8.39 20.40 7.88
C GLY A 4 -7.64 20.38 9.21
N LEU A 5 -6.70 19.44 9.36
CA LEU A 5 -5.80 19.37 10.52
C LEU A 5 -5.01 20.68 10.69
N PHE A 6 -4.40 21.17 9.61
CA PHE A 6 -3.63 22.42 9.65
C PHE A 6 -4.49 23.63 10.04
N SER A 7 -5.70 23.73 9.48
CA SER A 7 -6.67 24.78 9.80
C SER A 7 -7.10 24.72 11.27
N SER A 8 -7.46 23.54 11.77
CA SER A 8 -7.90 23.36 13.16
C SER A 8 -6.77 23.62 14.17
N THR A 9 -5.55 23.14 13.89
CA THR A 9 -4.38 23.41 14.74
C THR A 9 -4.05 24.90 14.78
N THR A 10 -4.08 25.58 13.63
CA THR A 10 -3.80 27.02 13.57
C THR A 10 -4.86 27.83 14.31
N ALA A 11 -6.14 27.48 14.14
CA ALA A 11 -7.24 28.12 14.86
C ALA A 11 -7.11 27.96 16.39
N LEU A 12 -6.72 26.78 16.87
CA LEU A 12 -6.49 26.52 18.29
C LEU A 12 -5.31 27.33 18.85
N ILE A 13 -4.22 27.47 18.09
CA ILE A 13 -3.06 28.29 18.51
C ILE A 13 -3.45 29.77 18.55
N VAL A 14 -4.12 30.28 17.51
CA VAL A 14 -4.48 31.70 17.41
C VAL A 14 -5.52 32.09 18.45
N LEU A 15 -6.62 31.33 18.56
CA LEU A 15 -7.70 31.64 19.50
C LEU A 15 -7.32 31.32 20.95
N GLY A 16 -6.50 30.28 21.15
CA GLY A 16 -6.06 29.84 22.46
C GLY A 16 -4.86 30.60 23.00
N VAL A 17 -3.71 30.50 22.33
CA VAL A 17 -2.44 31.02 22.86
C VAL A 17 -2.32 32.53 22.64
N ILE A 18 -2.63 33.00 21.43
CA ILE A 18 -2.41 34.41 21.04
C ILE A 18 -3.53 35.30 21.56
N ARG A 19 -4.79 34.96 21.27
CA ARG A 19 -5.95 35.80 21.60
C ARG A 19 -6.54 35.52 22.98
N LYS A 20 -6.28 34.35 23.57
CA LYS A 20 -6.85 33.91 24.87
C LYS A 20 -8.38 34.03 24.92
N GLU A 21 -9.05 33.91 23.78
CA GLU A 21 -10.50 34.03 23.64
C GLU A 21 -11.22 32.70 23.93
N LEU A 22 -10.48 31.58 23.94
CA LEU A 22 -11.02 30.31 24.39
C LEU A 22 -11.20 30.33 25.92
N PRO A 23 -12.34 29.84 26.45
CA PRO A 23 -12.56 29.76 27.88
C PRO A 23 -11.64 28.70 28.49
N PHE A 24 -10.41 29.10 28.84
CA PHE A 24 -9.45 28.23 29.52
C PHE A 24 -9.90 28.00 30.96
N ASN A 25 -10.81 27.05 31.13
CA ASN A 25 -11.15 26.55 32.45
C ASN A 25 -10.00 25.66 32.96
N LYS A 26 -9.82 25.58 34.29
CA LYS A 26 -8.71 24.87 34.98
C LYS A 26 -8.57 23.37 34.62
N ASN A 27 -9.55 22.80 33.92
CA ASN A 27 -9.58 21.42 33.45
C ASN A 27 -8.84 21.18 32.11
N TYR A 28 -8.20 22.20 31.52
CA TYR A 28 -7.43 22.05 30.28
C TYR A 28 -6.32 20.97 30.39
N SER A 29 -5.73 20.78 31.58
CA SER A 29 -4.74 19.72 31.81
C SER A 29 -5.32 18.31 31.70
N PHE A 30 -6.61 18.12 31.96
CA PHE A 30 -7.27 16.80 31.91
C PHE A 30 -7.57 16.41 30.46
N TYR A 31 -8.13 17.33 29.66
CA TYR A 31 -8.39 17.10 28.23
C TYR A 31 -7.11 16.90 27.42
N ASN A 32 -6.02 17.57 27.79
CA ASN A 32 -4.71 17.30 27.19
C ASN A 32 -4.22 15.90 27.53
N TRP A 33 -4.37 15.45 28.78
CA TRP A 33 -3.97 14.11 29.18
C TRP A 33 -4.73 13.03 28.42
N ASP A 34 -6.05 13.17 28.29
CA ASP A 34 -6.88 12.25 27.51
C ASP A 34 -6.46 12.21 26.04
N PHE A 35 -6.14 13.36 25.45
CA PHE A 35 -5.62 13.43 24.08
C PHE A 35 -4.26 12.74 23.93
N TYR A 36 -3.30 13.02 24.83
CA TYR A 36 -1.98 12.38 24.80
C TYR A 36 -2.05 10.88 25.07
N PHE A 37 -2.96 10.45 25.95
CA PHE A 37 -3.22 9.05 26.23
C PHE A 37 -3.80 8.34 25.00
N LEU A 38 -4.82 8.92 24.35
CA LEU A 38 -5.39 8.37 23.12
C LEU A 38 -4.36 8.36 21.97
N LEU A 39 -3.52 9.39 21.88
CA LEU A 39 -2.43 9.43 20.89
C LEU A 39 -1.40 8.32 21.15
N PHE A 40 -0.99 8.12 22.41
CA PHE A 40 -0.04 7.08 22.79
C PHE A 40 -0.60 5.68 22.53
N VAL A 41 -1.87 5.44 22.90
CA VAL A 41 -2.57 4.18 22.60
C VAL A 41 -2.70 3.97 21.09
N GLY A 42 -3.05 5.01 20.32
CA GLY A 42 -3.13 4.95 18.86
C GLY A 42 -1.79 4.58 18.20
N ILE A 43 -0.69 5.18 18.65
CA ILE A 43 0.66 4.86 18.20
C ILE A 43 1.02 3.42 18.58
N GLY A 44 0.78 3.01 19.83
CA GLY A 44 1.04 1.63 20.27
C GLY A 44 0.27 0.59 19.44
N LEU A 45 -1.02 0.86 19.18
CA LEU A 45 -1.85 -0.01 18.35
C LEU A 45 -1.37 -0.06 16.90
N SER A 46 -0.82 1.00 16.33
CA SER A 46 -0.29 1.00 14.95
C SER A 46 0.87 0.03 14.72
N PHE A 47 1.58 -0.39 15.77
CA PHE A 47 2.63 -1.42 15.69
C PHE A 47 2.09 -2.85 15.77
N THR A 48 0.81 -3.03 16.11
CA THR A 48 0.16 -4.35 16.11
C THR A 48 -0.29 -4.75 14.72
N GLN A 49 -0.48 -6.04 14.46
CA GLN A 49 -0.97 -6.53 13.17
C GLN A 49 -2.34 -5.96 12.80
N ALA A 50 -3.23 -5.73 13.78
CA ALA A 50 -4.53 -5.12 13.57
C ALA A 50 -4.41 -3.63 13.22
N GLY A 51 -3.52 -2.89 13.90
CA GLY A 51 -3.27 -1.50 13.59
C GLY A 51 -2.60 -1.30 12.23
N GLN A 52 -1.63 -2.16 11.89
CA GLN A 52 -0.98 -2.15 10.58
C GLN A 52 -1.98 -2.27 9.43
N LYS A 53 -2.99 -3.15 9.54
CA LYS A 53 -4.07 -3.24 8.53
C LYS A 53 -4.85 -1.94 8.32
N ILE A 54 -4.94 -1.07 9.33
CA ILE A 54 -5.63 0.21 9.27
C ILE A 54 -4.68 1.31 8.78
N THR A 55 -3.42 1.30 9.25
CA THR A 55 -2.45 2.35 8.96
C THR A 55 -1.73 2.16 7.63
N ASP A 56 -1.44 0.93 7.22
CA ASP A 56 -0.67 0.63 6.02
C ASP A 56 -1.34 1.14 4.73
N PRO A 57 -2.68 1.05 4.56
CA PRO A 57 -3.37 1.69 3.43
C PRO A 57 -3.29 3.23 3.47
N LEU A 58 -3.33 3.84 4.67
CA LEU A 58 -3.23 5.30 4.83
C LEU A 58 -1.86 5.84 4.40
N PHE A 59 -0.80 5.04 4.59
CA PHE A 59 0.56 5.34 4.14
C PHE A 59 0.87 4.77 2.75
N GLY A 60 -0.13 4.23 2.06
CA GLY A 60 -0.03 3.79 0.66
C GLY A 60 0.70 2.47 0.44
N LYS A 61 0.98 1.69 1.49
CA LYS A 61 1.69 0.40 1.36
C LYS A 61 0.88 -0.64 0.58
N GLU A 62 -0.45 -0.60 0.67
CA GLU A 62 -1.33 -1.44 -0.14
C GLU A 62 -2.53 -0.61 -0.61
N LYS A 63 -2.54 -0.26 -1.90
CA LYS A 63 -3.71 0.36 -2.53
C LYS A 63 -4.34 -0.61 -3.52
N HIS A 64 -5.53 -1.08 -3.18
CA HIS A 64 -6.42 -1.73 -4.13
C HIS A 64 -7.15 -0.66 -4.95
N THR A 65 -6.48 -0.11 -5.96
CA THR A 65 -7.17 0.68 -6.99
C THR A 65 -7.63 -0.25 -8.11
N ASP A 66 -8.74 0.06 -8.78
CA ASP A 66 -9.19 -0.72 -9.95
C ASP A 66 -8.13 -0.77 -11.08
N ALA A 67 -7.27 0.26 -11.14
CA ALA A 67 -6.11 0.33 -12.02
C ALA A 67 -4.97 -0.64 -11.62
N GLY A 68 -4.96 -1.16 -10.39
CA GLY A 68 -3.92 -2.07 -9.89
C GLY A 68 -3.75 -3.33 -10.74
N ARG A 69 -4.84 -3.81 -11.36
CA ARG A 69 -4.80 -4.95 -12.28
C ARG A 69 -3.89 -4.71 -13.48
N ALA A 70 -3.93 -3.52 -14.06
CA ALA A 70 -3.10 -3.19 -15.23
C ALA A 70 -1.61 -3.30 -14.89
N PHE A 71 -1.18 -2.75 -13.74
CA PHE A 71 0.21 -2.83 -13.29
C PHE A 71 0.63 -4.26 -12.89
N ILE A 72 -0.29 -5.06 -12.35
CA ILE A 72 -0.04 -6.46 -12.07
C ILE A 72 0.21 -7.23 -13.38
N TRP A 73 -0.64 -7.04 -14.41
CA TRP A 73 -0.49 -7.73 -15.69
C TRP A 73 0.72 -7.25 -16.48
N ASP A 74 0.97 -5.94 -16.50
CA ASP A 74 2.13 -5.34 -17.11
C ASP A 74 3.45 -5.93 -16.57
N SER A 75 3.52 -6.20 -15.26
CA SER A 75 4.67 -6.89 -14.67
C SER A 75 4.63 -8.42 -14.80
N THR A 76 3.50 -9.01 -15.20
CA THR A 76 3.34 -10.48 -15.36
C THR A 76 3.62 -10.95 -16.78
N PHE A 77 3.19 -10.23 -17.81
CA PHE A 77 3.38 -10.64 -19.21
C PHE A 77 4.86 -10.83 -19.59
N PRO A 78 5.81 -9.99 -19.14
CA PRO A 78 7.23 -10.23 -19.38
C PRO A 78 7.72 -11.59 -18.86
N LEU A 79 7.17 -12.10 -17.75
CA LEU A 79 7.54 -13.42 -17.23
C LEU A 79 7.07 -14.54 -18.16
N ILE A 80 5.85 -14.41 -18.72
CA ILE A 80 5.27 -15.35 -19.68
C ILE A 80 6.06 -15.32 -20.99
N GLU A 81 6.36 -14.14 -21.52
CA GLU A 81 7.12 -13.96 -22.75
C GLU A 81 8.56 -14.50 -22.65
N LYS A 82 9.23 -14.25 -21.52
CA LYS A 82 10.60 -14.73 -21.27
C LYS A 82 10.64 -16.24 -20.95
N ASN A 83 9.57 -16.84 -20.41
CA ASN A 83 9.55 -18.24 -19.98
C ASN A 83 8.28 -19.01 -20.42
N PRO A 84 7.95 -19.07 -21.73
CA PRO A 84 6.65 -19.54 -22.18
C PRO A 84 6.41 -21.04 -21.94
N PHE A 85 7.46 -21.86 -21.92
CA PHE A 85 7.31 -23.32 -21.82
C PHE A 85 7.31 -23.83 -20.38
N THR A 86 8.12 -23.24 -19.51
CA THR A 86 8.32 -23.75 -18.14
C THR A 86 7.74 -22.84 -17.07
N GLY A 87 7.41 -21.59 -17.43
CA GLY A 87 7.17 -20.53 -16.47
C GLY A 87 8.41 -20.25 -15.61
N VAL A 88 8.23 -19.40 -14.61
CA VAL A 88 9.29 -19.04 -13.65
C VAL A 88 9.38 -20.01 -12.46
N GLY A 89 8.37 -20.84 -12.26
CA GLY A 89 8.23 -21.75 -11.12
C GLY A 89 7.52 -21.10 -9.90
N PRO A 90 6.75 -21.89 -9.12
CA PRO A 90 5.85 -21.37 -8.08
C PRO A 90 6.58 -20.67 -6.93
N GLY A 91 7.79 -21.11 -6.60
CA GLY A 91 8.63 -20.48 -5.58
C GLY A 91 9.29 -19.17 -6.03
N ASN A 92 9.30 -18.87 -7.34
CA ASN A 92 10.06 -17.76 -7.89
C ASN A 92 9.19 -16.57 -8.31
N TYR A 93 7.87 -16.74 -8.43
CA TYR A 93 6.97 -15.71 -8.96
C TYR A 93 7.18 -14.32 -8.32
N ASN A 94 7.16 -14.25 -6.98
CA ASN A 94 7.34 -12.99 -6.27
C ASN A 94 8.69 -12.31 -6.54
N ARG A 95 9.75 -13.11 -6.69
CA ARG A 95 11.09 -12.62 -6.98
C ARG A 95 11.18 -12.08 -8.41
N GLU A 96 10.68 -12.84 -9.38
CA GLU A 96 10.75 -12.45 -10.79
C GLU A 96 9.82 -11.28 -11.12
N ILE A 97 8.64 -11.17 -10.49
CA ILE A 97 7.81 -9.96 -10.55
C ILE A 97 8.57 -8.75 -10.00
N GLY A 98 9.27 -8.91 -8.88
CA GLY A 98 10.10 -7.84 -8.31
C GLY A 98 11.15 -7.34 -9.29
N LYS A 99 11.86 -8.25 -9.96
CA LYS A 99 12.84 -7.90 -10.99
C LYS A 99 12.20 -7.21 -12.19
N SER A 100 11.09 -7.76 -12.72
CA SER A 100 10.39 -7.18 -13.86
C SER A 100 9.90 -5.76 -13.56
N ARG A 101 9.41 -5.50 -12.35
CA ARG A 101 8.97 -4.15 -11.93
C ARG A 101 10.14 -3.18 -11.82
N ILE A 102 11.28 -3.62 -11.28
CA ILE A 102 12.49 -2.79 -11.18
C ILE A 102 12.97 -2.43 -12.58
N GLU A 103 13.16 -3.44 -13.45
CA GLU A 103 13.58 -3.27 -14.86
C GLU A 103 12.67 -2.27 -15.59
N HIS A 104 11.35 -2.43 -15.47
CA HIS A 104 10.40 -1.54 -16.15
C HIS A 104 10.38 -0.12 -15.54
N SER A 105 10.60 0.01 -14.22
CA SER A 105 10.68 1.32 -13.54
C SER A 105 11.99 2.07 -13.78
N GLU A 106 13.06 1.38 -14.20
CA GLU A 106 14.30 2.02 -14.63
C GLU A 106 14.10 2.72 -15.97
N GLU A 107 13.27 2.15 -16.85
CA GLU A 107 12.87 2.76 -18.12
C GLU A 107 11.80 3.86 -17.93
N TYR A 108 10.74 3.57 -17.17
CA TYR A 108 9.63 4.49 -16.91
C TYR A 108 9.54 4.82 -15.41
N ARG A 109 10.24 5.87 -15.02
CA ARG A 109 10.40 6.26 -13.60
C ARG A 109 9.07 6.62 -12.92
N GLU A 110 8.08 7.07 -13.68
CA GLU A 110 6.72 7.34 -13.23
C GLU A 110 5.97 6.09 -12.73
N LEU A 111 6.36 4.90 -13.20
CA LEU A 111 5.70 3.64 -12.85
C LEU A 111 6.16 3.10 -11.49
N TYR A 112 7.30 3.56 -10.97
CA TYR A 112 7.89 3.09 -9.71
C TYR A 112 6.90 3.13 -8.55
N TYR A 113 6.20 4.25 -8.36
CA TYR A 113 5.23 4.39 -7.27
C TYR A 113 4.08 3.39 -7.41
N PHE A 114 3.59 3.15 -8.64
CA PHE A 114 2.48 2.24 -8.86
C PHE A 114 2.89 0.79 -8.59
N TYR A 115 4.08 0.38 -9.03
CA TYR A 115 4.60 -0.97 -8.79
C TYR A 115 4.93 -1.26 -7.32
N GLU A 116 5.36 -0.26 -6.55
CA GLU A 116 5.65 -0.43 -5.13
C GLU A 116 4.39 -0.52 -4.29
N THR A 117 3.30 0.14 -4.73
CA THR A 117 2.02 0.17 -4.00
C THR A 117 1.02 -0.90 -4.45
N THR A 118 1.32 -1.65 -5.52
CA THR A 118 0.54 -2.82 -5.96
C THR A 118 1.03 -4.09 -5.28
N GLN A 119 0.08 -4.90 -4.80
CA GLN A 119 0.36 -6.20 -4.19
C GLN A 119 1.20 -7.12 -5.10
N ARG A 120 1.98 -7.97 -4.44
CA ARG A 120 2.77 -9.06 -5.03
C ARG A 120 2.17 -10.37 -4.51
N GLY A 121 2.18 -11.42 -5.32
CA GLY A 121 1.69 -12.74 -4.89
C GLY A 121 0.88 -13.48 -5.94
N HIS A 122 0.10 -12.76 -6.74
CA HIS A 122 -0.76 -13.38 -7.74
C HIS A 122 -0.95 -12.45 -8.94
N ALA A 123 -1.16 -13.00 -10.13
CA ALA A 123 -1.41 -12.21 -11.35
C ALA A 123 -2.83 -11.60 -11.39
N HIS A 124 -3.60 -11.74 -10.30
CA HIS A 124 -5.01 -11.34 -10.18
C HIS A 124 -5.94 -11.97 -11.25
N ASN A 125 -5.42 -12.94 -12.02
CA ASN A 125 -6.09 -13.79 -12.98
C ASN A 125 -5.38 -15.15 -12.96
N ASP A 126 -6.13 -16.22 -12.71
CA ASP A 126 -5.55 -17.56 -12.50
C ASP A 126 -4.89 -18.10 -13.77
N TYR A 127 -5.41 -17.77 -14.95
CA TYR A 127 -4.84 -18.17 -16.23
C TYR A 127 -3.47 -17.53 -16.46
N PHE A 128 -3.35 -16.23 -16.21
CA PHE A 128 -2.06 -15.54 -16.32
C PHE A 128 -1.09 -16.00 -15.24
N HIS A 129 -1.59 -16.30 -14.04
CA HIS A 129 -0.74 -16.82 -12.97
C HIS A 129 -0.21 -18.22 -13.31
N LEU A 130 -1.07 -19.13 -13.79
CA LEU A 130 -0.68 -20.46 -14.26
C LEU A 130 0.35 -20.38 -15.39
N LEU A 131 0.12 -19.52 -16.38
CA LEU A 131 1.05 -19.30 -17.49
C LEU A 131 2.40 -18.76 -17.00
N ALA A 132 2.40 -17.74 -16.14
CA ALA A 132 3.63 -17.15 -15.62
C ALA A 132 4.42 -18.15 -14.77
N VAL A 133 3.73 -18.98 -13.98
CA VAL A 133 4.36 -19.88 -13.02
C VAL A 133 4.79 -21.19 -13.66
N PHE A 134 3.99 -21.79 -14.53
CA PHE A 134 4.18 -23.15 -15.04
C PHE A 134 4.27 -23.23 -16.58
N GLY A 135 4.06 -22.13 -17.29
CA GLY A 135 4.11 -22.09 -18.75
C GLY A 135 2.88 -22.68 -19.44
N ILE A 136 2.94 -22.64 -20.77
CA ILE A 136 1.88 -23.09 -21.69
C ILE A 136 1.47 -24.55 -21.47
N PRO A 137 2.38 -25.53 -21.26
CA PRO A 137 1.98 -26.92 -21.07
C PRO A 137 1.03 -27.11 -19.88
N SER A 138 1.30 -26.46 -18.75
CA SER A 138 0.42 -26.51 -17.57
C SER A 138 -0.93 -25.84 -17.83
N PHE A 139 -0.94 -24.74 -18.59
CA PHE A 139 -2.16 -24.06 -18.97
C PHE A 139 -3.04 -24.94 -19.87
N LEU A 140 -2.45 -25.66 -20.82
CA LEU A 140 -3.18 -26.60 -21.69
C LEU A 140 -3.75 -27.78 -20.90
N LEU A 141 -2.97 -28.33 -19.95
CA LEU A 141 -3.44 -29.39 -19.05
C LEU A 141 -4.58 -28.93 -18.13
N PHE A 142 -4.68 -27.64 -17.80
CA PHE A 142 -5.77 -27.13 -16.98
C PHE A 142 -7.14 -27.21 -17.69
N PHE A 143 -7.18 -27.20 -19.02
CA PHE A 143 -8.42 -27.30 -19.80
C PHE A 143 -8.80 -28.72 -20.21
N TYR A 144 -7.95 -29.70 -19.89
CA TYR A 144 -8.18 -31.11 -20.22
C TYR A 144 -8.63 -31.89 -18.98
#